data_AF-A0A923YUB5-F1
#
_entry.id   AF-A0A923YUB5-F1
#
_cell.length_a   1.000
_cell.length_b   1.000
_cell.length_c   1.000
_cell.angle_alpha   90.00
_cell.angle_beta   90.00
_cell.angle_gamma   90.00
#
_symmetry.space_group_name_H-M   'P 1'
#
loop_
_entity.id
_entity.type
_entity.pdbx_description
1 polymer ?
#
loop_
_entity_poly.entity_id
_entity_poly.type
_entity_poly.pdbx_seq_one_letter_code
_entity_poly.pdbx_strand_id
1 'polypeptide(L)'
;MNTNVIKIAVLDMYNGEPNQGMRCIIDIINRFNQMVSFEVFNVRGKCEFPDNNKFEIYIATGGPGNPAEGDGIWDKKYFELLDNLTKWNTINKQKKHVLLICHSFQMACKHFGLAEITKRKSTSFGVMSINKTEAGMLDPIFEGLSNPFYAIDSRDYQVVQPKLSVFSKNGAKIISLEKIRTHRGDYERAIMGVRFSEYIVGTQFHPEADALSFIANLKNKDKRDTIIALKGRTKFRNMLEDLLDENKIYKTNETLLPNFLRTAINDLLHYKKVEKLHASL
;
A
#
# COMPACT_ATOMS: atom_id res chain seq x y z
N MET A 1 -7.40 22.07 24.24
CA MET A 1 -7.43 20.83 23.43
C MET A 1 -6.70 21.09 22.13
N ASN A 2 -5.76 20.24 21.74
CA ASN A 2 -4.82 20.52 20.64
C ASN A 2 -5.56 20.44 19.29
N THR A 3 -6.01 21.57 18.74
CA THR A 3 -6.81 21.66 17.49
C THR A 3 -6.04 21.29 16.22
N ASN A 4 -4.81 20.78 16.34
CA ASN A 4 -3.91 20.53 15.23
C ASN A 4 -3.71 19.05 14.87
N VAL A 5 -4.20 18.09 15.66
CA VAL A 5 -3.98 16.66 15.39
C VAL A 5 -4.59 16.26 14.05
N ILE A 6 -3.80 15.60 13.20
CA ILE A 6 -4.23 15.05 11.91
C ILE A 6 -4.82 13.66 12.17
N LYS A 7 -5.93 13.33 11.51
CA LYS A 7 -6.65 12.07 11.72
C LYS A 7 -6.45 11.12 10.54
N ILE A 8 -6.03 9.91 10.87
CA ILE A 8 -5.80 8.82 9.92
C ILE A 8 -6.92 7.79 10.06
N ALA A 9 -7.58 7.45 8.95
CA ALA A 9 -8.47 6.30 8.86
C ALA A 9 -7.68 5.10 8.34
N VAL A 10 -7.57 4.04 9.13
CA VAL A 10 -7.00 2.76 8.69
C VAL A 10 -8.13 1.85 8.27
N LEU A 11 -8.19 1.50 6.99
CA LEU A 11 -9.24 0.67 6.42
C LEU A 11 -8.79 -0.79 6.45
N ASP A 12 -9.33 -1.57 7.38
CA ASP A 12 -9.01 -2.99 7.58
C ASP A 12 -9.69 -3.86 6.52
N MET A 13 -8.86 -4.40 5.62
CA MET A 13 -9.27 -5.28 4.52
C MET A 13 -8.97 -6.77 4.82
N TYR A 14 -8.67 -7.14 6.07
CA TYR A 14 -8.34 -8.52 6.44
C TYR A 14 -9.54 -9.44 6.66
N ASN A 15 -10.77 -8.90 6.74
CA ASN A 15 -11.99 -9.70 6.88
C ASN A 15 -12.00 -10.61 8.13
N GLY A 16 -11.47 -10.12 9.25
CA GLY A 16 -11.37 -10.89 10.50
C GLY A 16 -10.23 -11.92 10.53
N GLU A 17 -9.48 -12.09 9.44
CA GLU A 17 -8.35 -13.01 9.40
C GLU A 17 -7.15 -12.48 10.21
N PRO A 18 -6.47 -13.35 10.99
CA PRO A 18 -5.25 -12.98 11.70
C PRO A 18 -4.18 -12.47 10.75
N ASN A 19 -3.64 -11.28 11.04
CA ASN A 19 -2.66 -10.65 10.19
C ASN A 19 -1.55 -9.98 11.02
N GLN A 20 -0.39 -9.81 10.39
CA GLN A 20 0.74 -9.09 10.98
C GLN A 20 0.88 -7.67 10.41
N GLY A 21 0.27 -7.39 9.25
CA GLY A 21 0.39 -6.10 8.58
C GLY A 21 -0.25 -4.95 9.36
N MET A 22 -1.41 -5.17 9.99
CA MET A 22 -2.09 -4.15 10.78
C MET A 22 -1.20 -3.62 11.92
N ARG A 23 -0.56 -4.53 12.67
CA ARG A 23 0.38 -4.15 13.74
C ARG A 23 1.51 -3.29 13.19
N CYS A 24 2.14 -3.70 12.09
CA CYS A 24 3.25 -2.95 11.51
C CYS A 24 2.82 -1.55 11.00
N ILE A 25 1.64 -1.43 10.40
CA ILE A 25 1.08 -0.14 9.99
C ILE A 25 0.88 0.76 11.22
N ILE A 26 0.28 0.23 12.28
CA ILE A 26 0.08 0.95 13.55
C ILE A 26 1.41 1.37 14.18
N ASP A 27 2.41 0.48 14.19
CA ASP A 27 3.75 0.79 14.69
C ASP A 27 4.37 1.96 13.93
N ILE A 28 4.24 1.99 12.61
CA ILE A 28 4.73 3.10 11.78
C ILE A 28 3.94 4.40 12.04
N ILE A 29 2.62 4.34 12.14
CA ILE A 29 1.78 5.50 12.49
C ILE A 29 2.20 6.08 13.84
N ASN A 30 2.46 5.23 14.84
CA ASN A 30 2.83 5.62 16.18
C ASN A 30 4.18 6.36 16.26
N ARG A 31 5.05 6.23 15.25
CA ARG A 31 6.27 7.07 15.14
C ARG A 31 5.94 8.56 14.98
N PHE A 32 4.71 8.89 14.59
CA PHE A 32 4.19 10.24 14.38
C PHE A 32 3.12 10.64 15.42
N ASN A 33 2.98 9.91 16.53
CA ASN A 33 1.88 10.06 17.51
C ASN A 33 1.69 11.48 18.10
N GLN A 34 2.72 12.33 18.06
CA GLN A 34 2.62 13.73 18.50
C GLN A 34 1.83 14.61 17.52
N MET A 35 1.73 14.18 16.25
CA MET A 35 1.10 14.94 15.17
C MET A 35 -0.20 14.29 14.68
N VAL A 36 -0.33 12.97 14.85
CA VAL A 36 -1.44 12.20 14.30
C VAL A 36 -2.17 11.38 15.35
N SER A 37 -3.45 11.12 15.08
CA SER A 37 -4.26 10.09 15.73
C SER A 37 -4.86 9.20 14.64
N PHE A 38 -5.25 7.98 14.99
CA PHE A 38 -5.85 7.07 14.03
C PHE A 38 -7.04 6.31 14.60
N GLU A 39 -7.92 5.87 13.70
CA GLU A 39 -9.04 4.98 13.97
C GLU A 39 -9.04 3.87 12.92
N VAL A 40 -9.37 2.64 13.34
CA VAL A 40 -9.41 1.46 12.47
C VAL A 40 -10.86 1.14 12.14
N PHE A 41 -11.15 0.94 10.86
CA PHE A 41 -12.48 0.63 10.35
C PHE A 41 -12.49 -0.77 9.74
N ASN A 42 -13.32 -1.67 10.26
CA ASN A 42 -13.46 -3.03 9.71
C ASN A 42 -14.35 -3.01 8.47
N VAL A 43 -13.71 -2.75 7.32
CA VAL A 43 -14.40 -2.56 6.04
C VAL A 43 -15.04 -3.86 5.56
N ARG A 44 -14.29 -4.96 5.52
CA ARG A 44 -14.78 -6.21 4.92
C ARG A 44 -15.66 -7.04 5.85
N GLY A 45 -15.26 -7.15 7.12
CA GLY A 45 -15.94 -8.02 8.08
C GLY A 45 -17.20 -7.39 8.68
N LYS A 46 -17.23 -6.04 8.82
CA LYS A 46 -18.34 -5.33 9.45
C LYS A 46 -18.98 -4.23 8.60
N CYS A 47 -18.47 -3.97 7.39
CA CYS A 47 -18.97 -2.89 6.54
C CYS A 47 -18.88 -1.51 7.25
N GLU A 48 -17.85 -1.32 8.09
CA GLU A 48 -17.58 -0.07 8.82
C GLU A 48 -16.69 0.85 7.97
N PHE A 49 -17.08 2.13 7.87
CA PHE A 49 -16.37 3.13 7.08
C PHE A 49 -16.24 4.44 7.84
N PRO A 50 -15.15 5.21 7.62
CA PRO A 50 -14.99 6.53 8.21
C PRO A 50 -16.02 7.52 7.64
N ASP A 51 -16.36 8.52 8.45
CA ASP A 51 -16.96 9.75 7.93
C ASP A 51 -15.87 10.58 7.22
N ASN A 52 -16.00 10.76 5.91
CA ASN A 52 -15.02 11.41 5.04
C ASN A 52 -14.60 12.82 5.52
N ASN A 53 -15.48 13.50 6.26
CA ASN A 53 -15.23 14.83 6.79
C ASN A 53 -14.31 14.83 8.01
N LYS A 54 -14.12 13.68 8.68
CA LYS A 54 -13.38 13.58 9.94
C LYS A 54 -11.92 13.18 9.79
N PHE A 55 -11.50 12.67 8.63
CA PHE A 55 -10.16 12.11 8.43
C PHE A 55 -9.47 12.75 7.24
N GLU A 56 -8.17 13.04 7.38
CA GLU A 56 -7.36 13.64 6.32
C GLU A 56 -6.49 12.62 5.58
N ILE A 57 -6.10 11.54 6.24
CA ILE A 57 -5.22 10.50 5.69
C ILE A 57 -5.95 9.17 5.75
N TYR A 58 -5.79 8.35 4.72
CA TYR A 58 -6.38 7.02 4.60
C TYR A 58 -5.28 6.01 4.27
N ILE A 59 -5.24 4.90 5.01
CA ILE A 59 -4.37 3.76 4.71
C ILE A 59 -5.24 2.53 4.60
N ALA A 60 -5.39 2.02 3.38
CA ALA A 60 -6.12 0.78 3.12
C ALA A 60 -5.15 -0.40 3.10
N THR A 61 -5.40 -1.40 3.94
CA THR A 61 -4.48 -2.51 4.11
C THR A 61 -4.50 -3.49 2.94
N GLY A 62 -3.58 -4.44 2.97
CA GLY A 62 -3.75 -5.70 2.26
C GLY A 62 -4.89 -6.54 2.84
N GLY A 63 -5.13 -7.70 2.25
CA GLY A 63 -6.22 -8.57 2.64
C GLY A 63 -6.18 -9.91 1.92
N PRO A 64 -6.80 -10.95 2.48
CA PRO A 64 -6.86 -12.27 1.86
C PRO A 64 -7.89 -12.32 0.72
N GLY A 65 -7.78 -13.34 -0.12
CA GLY A 65 -8.78 -13.67 -1.13
C GLY A 65 -8.64 -12.91 -2.45
N ASN A 66 -9.65 -13.06 -3.29
CA ASN A 66 -9.69 -12.49 -4.63
C ASN A 66 -10.12 -11.00 -4.58
N PRO A 67 -9.27 -10.04 -4.97
CA PRO A 67 -9.63 -8.62 -4.99
C PRO A 67 -10.69 -8.27 -6.05
N ALA A 68 -11.06 -9.21 -6.92
CA ALA A 68 -12.15 -9.04 -7.87
C ALA A 68 -13.52 -9.41 -7.30
N GLU A 69 -13.57 -10.04 -6.12
CA GLU A 69 -14.79 -10.52 -5.47
C GLU A 69 -15.19 -9.59 -4.31
N GLY A 70 -16.49 -9.36 -4.18
CA GLY A 70 -17.13 -8.58 -3.13
C GLY A 70 -18.57 -9.06 -2.95
N ASP A 71 -19.23 -8.66 -1.86
CA ASP A 71 -20.61 -9.05 -1.57
C ASP A 71 -21.65 -8.10 -2.20
N GLY A 72 -21.20 -7.08 -2.93
CA GLY A 72 -22.04 -6.04 -3.52
C GLY A 72 -22.50 -4.98 -2.53
N ILE A 73 -22.03 -5.01 -1.28
CA ILE A 73 -22.38 -4.10 -0.19
C ILE A 73 -21.13 -3.35 0.28
N TRP A 74 -20.16 -4.04 0.91
CA TRP A 74 -18.97 -3.36 1.44
C TRP A 74 -18.05 -2.90 0.32
N ASP A 75 -17.93 -3.68 -0.75
CA ASP A 75 -17.09 -3.36 -1.90
C ASP A 75 -17.60 -2.13 -2.64
N LYS A 76 -18.93 -2.01 -2.84
CA LYS A 76 -19.55 -0.81 -3.40
C LYS A 76 -19.30 0.42 -2.53
N LYS A 77 -19.47 0.32 -1.22
CA LYS A 77 -19.17 1.44 -0.29
C LYS A 77 -17.68 1.80 -0.30
N TYR A 78 -16.80 0.83 -0.44
CA TYR A 78 -15.37 1.07 -0.56
C TYR A 78 -15.03 1.81 -1.85
N PHE A 79 -15.63 1.44 -2.98
CA PHE A 79 -15.48 2.15 -4.25
C PHE A 79 -16.05 3.57 -4.19
N GLU A 80 -17.23 3.74 -3.57
CA GLU A 80 -17.82 5.05 -3.33
C GLU A 80 -16.92 5.94 -2.45
N LEU A 81 -16.27 5.37 -1.43
CA LEU A 81 -15.26 6.07 -0.64
C LEU A 81 -14.10 6.57 -1.52
N LEU A 82 -13.53 5.71 -2.37
CA LEU A 82 -12.43 6.09 -3.26
C LEU A 82 -12.85 7.20 -4.24
N ASP A 83 -14.06 7.12 -4.80
CA ASP A 83 -14.61 8.15 -5.68
C ASP A 83 -14.82 9.48 -4.95
N ASN A 84 -15.36 9.44 -3.73
CA ASN A 84 -15.56 10.62 -2.89
C ASN A 84 -14.24 11.28 -2.50
N LEU A 85 -13.20 10.52 -2.15
CA LEU A 85 -11.87 11.05 -1.85
C LEU A 85 -11.21 11.67 -3.09
N THR A 86 -11.35 11.01 -4.24
CA THR A 86 -10.85 11.55 -5.52
C THR A 86 -11.55 12.86 -5.87
N LYS A 87 -12.88 12.91 -5.77
CA LYS A 87 -13.69 14.12 -6.00
C LYS A 87 -13.40 15.22 -4.99
N TRP A 88 -13.17 14.87 -3.72
CA TRP A 88 -12.77 15.85 -2.71
C TRP A 88 -11.49 16.57 -3.13
N ASN A 89 -10.50 15.82 -3.60
CA ASN A 89 -9.19 16.34 -3.99
C ASN A 89 -9.22 17.23 -5.25
N THR A 90 -10.26 17.15 -6.09
CA THR A 90 -10.41 18.06 -7.23
C THR A 90 -11.06 19.39 -6.85
N ILE A 91 -11.90 19.41 -5.81
CA ILE A 91 -12.71 20.57 -5.43
C ILE A 91 -12.09 21.37 -4.28
N ASN A 92 -11.55 20.67 -3.26
CA ASN A 92 -11.16 21.30 -2.00
C ASN A 92 -9.67 21.65 -1.99
N LYS A 93 -9.32 22.72 -1.26
CA LYS A 93 -7.93 23.13 -1.03
C LYS A 93 -7.21 22.15 -0.10
N GLN A 94 -7.84 21.79 1.02
CA GLN A 94 -7.33 20.72 1.89
C GLN A 94 -7.43 19.38 1.17
N LYS A 95 -6.31 18.69 1.00
CA LYS A 95 -6.27 17.40 0.29
C LYS A 95 -6.38 16.23 1.25
N LYS A 96 -6.98 15.15 0.78
CA LYS A 96 -7.04 13.84 1.44
C LYS A 96 -5.96 12.95 0.84
N HIS A 97 -5.10 12.40 1.68
CA HIS A 97 -4.00 11.54 1.25
C HIS A 97 -4.37 10.07 1.42
N VAL A 98 -4.13 9.24 0.42
CA VAL A 98 -4.55 7.84 0.41
C VAL A 98 -3.40 6.92 0.01
N LEU A 99 -3.11 5.93 0.86
CA LEU A 99 -2.19 4.83 0.57
C LEU A 99 -2.96 3.51 0.49
N LEU A 100 -2.75 2.78 -0.61
CA LEU A 100 -3.40 1.50 -0.88
C LEU A 100 -2.35 0.39 -0.95
N ILE A 101 -2.55 -0.70 -0.22
CA ILE A 101 -1.56 -1.77 -0.05
C ILE A 101 -2.14 -3.12 -0.51
N CYS A 102 -1.41 -3.83 -1.37
CA CYS A 102 -1.71 -5.17 -1.86
C CYS A 102 -3.16 -5.33 -2.37
N HIS A 103 -4.06 -5.90 -1.56
CA HIS A 103 -5.45 -6.15 -1.93
C HIS A 103 -6.22 -4.86 -2.25
N SER A 104 -6.14 -3.83 -1.41
CA SER A 104 -6.82 -2.55 -1.64
C SER A 104 -6.28 -1.81 -2.87
N PHE A 105 -4.98 -1.96 -3.15
CA PHE A 105 -4.35 -1.46 -4.38
C PHE A 105 -4.92 -2.17 -5.62
N GLN A 106 -5.02 -3.51 -5.58
CA GLN A 106 -5.59 -4.29 -6.67
C GLN A 106 -7.03 -3.87 -6.96
N MET A 107 -7.85 -3.75 -5.91
CA MET A 107 -9.22 -3.26 -6.02
C MET A 107 -9.30 -1.89 -6.69
N ALA A 108 -8.45 -0.93 -6.30
CA ALA A 108 -8.44 0.40 -6.90
C ALA A 108 -7.98 0.41 -8.36
N CYS A 109 -6.99 -0.41 -8.73
CA CYS A 109 -6.58 -0.56 -10.13
C CYS A 109 -7.73 -1.04 -11.02
N LYS A 110 -8.54 -2.00 -10.52
CA LYS A 110 -9.74 -2.47 -11.22
C LYS A 110 -10.84 -1.40 -11.26
N HIS A 111 -11.14 -0.77 -10.13
CA HIS A 111 -12.18 0.26 -10.00
C HIS A 111 -11.97 1.44 -10.96
N PHE A 112 -10.75 1.98 -11.00
CA PHE A 112 -10.40 3.07 -11.89
C PHE A 112 -10.13 2.64 -13.35
N GLY A 113 -10.36 1.35 -13.67
CA GLY A 113 -10.20 0.81 -15.02
C GLY A 113 -8.77 0.90 -15.56
N LEU A 114 -7.76 0.93 -14.69
CA LEU A 114 -6.37 1.14 -15.08
C LEU A 114 -5.73 -0.12 -15.66
N ALA A 115 -6.09 -1.30 -15.15
CA ALA A 115 -5.40 -2.54 -15.46
C ALA A 115 -6.29 -3.76 -15.13
N GLU A 116 -5.85 -4.94 -15.56
CA GLU A 116 -6.54 -6.20 -15.29
C GLU A 116 -5.96 -6.92 -14.07
N ILE A 117 -6.83 -7.61 -13.34
CA ILE A 117 -6.43 -8.50 -12.25
C ILE A 117 -6.46 -9.94 -12.75
N THR A 118 -5.32 -10.63 -12.68
CA THR A 118 -5.22 -12.04 -13.07
C THR A 118 -4.73 -12.91 -11.92
N LYS A 119 -5.15 -14.18 -11.90
CA LYS A 119 -4.62 -15.18 -10.96
C LYS A 119 -3.23 -15.63 -11.41
N ARG A 120 -2.28 -15.68 -10.48
CA ARG A 120 -0.92 -16.17 -10.74
C ARG A 120 -0.94 -17.70 -10.85
N LYS A 121 -0.05 -18.23 -11.70
CA LYS A 121 0.20 -19.69 -11.77
C LYS A 121 0.80 -20.25 -10.48
N SER A 122 1.48 -19.40 -9.70
CA SER A 122 1.99 -19.75 -8.37
C SER A 122 2.01 -18.52 -7.49
N THR A 123 1.69 -18.71 -6.20
CA THR A 123 1.73 -17.68 -5.17
C THR A 123 3.08 -16.96 -5.18
N SER A 124 3.06 -15.63 -5.27
CA SER A 124 4.25 -14.83 -4.97
C SER A 124 4.41 -14.81 -3.45
N PHE A 125 5.56 -15.24 -2.94
CA PHE A 125 5.82 -15.24 -1.50
C PHE A 125 7.31 -15.08 -1.23
N GLY A 126 7.67 -14.09 -0.40
CA GLY A 126 9.01 -13.85 0.11
C GLY A 126 9.53 -12.45 -0.20
N VAL A 127 10.85 -12.27 -0.07
CA VAL A 127 11.55 -11.02 -0.42
C VAL A 127 11.70 -10.95 -1.94
N MET A 128 11.14 -9.92 -2.55
CA MET A 128 11.17 -9.72 -4.01
C MET A 128 11.82 -8.39 -4.36
N SER A 129 12.58 -8.37 -5.45
CA SER A 129 13.09 -7.13 -6.04
C SER A 129 12.01 -6.43 -6.87
N ILE A 130 11.95 -5.11 -6.72
CA ILE A 130 11.01 -4.21 -7.38
C ILE A 130 11.83 -3.13 -8.10
N ASN A 131 11.50 -2.90 -9.36
CA ASN A 131 12.16 -1.89 -10.18
C ASN A 131 11.30 -0.63 -10.27
N LYS A 132 11.92 0.52 -10.00
CA LYS A 132 11.31 1.83 -10.26
C LYS A 132 11.22 2.06 -11.77
N THR A 133 10.10 2.63 -12.22
CA THR A 133 10.00 3.23 -13.56
C THR A 133 10.63 4.62 -13.56
N GLU A 134 10.73 5.27 -14.72
CA GLU A 134 11.15 6.68 -14.79
C GLU A 134 10.30 7.59 -13.88
N ALA A 135 8.97 7.42 -13.90
CA ALA A 135 8.08 8.14 -12.99
C ALA A 135 8.36 7.80 -11.52
N GLY A 136 8.66 6.53 -11.21
CA GLY A 136 9.00 6.10 -9.86
C GLY A 136 10.35 6.57 -9.34
N MET A 137 11.29 6.90 -10.23
CA MET A 137 12.58 7.50 -9.82
C MET A 137 12.37 8.88 -9.20
N LEU A 138 11.30 9.57 -9.58
CA LEU A 138 10.94 10.91 -9.11
C LEU A 138 9.84 10.90 -8.03
N ASP A 139 9.30 9.73 -7.70
CA ASP A 139 8.16 9.63 -6.80
C ASP A 139 8.61 9.71 -5.32
N PRO A 140 8.02 10.60 -4.50
CA PRO A 140 8.49 10.88 -3.14
C PRO A 140 8.38 9.68 -2.19
N ILE A 141 7.49 8.71 -2.43
CA ILE A 141 7.39 7.54 -1.54
C ILE A 141 8.60 6.62 -1.70
N PHE A 142 9.33 6.74 -2.81
CA PHE A 142 10.49 5.92 -3.12
C PHE A 142 11.82 6.66 -2.88
N GLU A 143 11.78 7.90 -2.42
CA GLU A 143 12.97 8.68 -2.08
C GLU A 143 13.80 7.97 -0.99
N GLY A 144 15.08 7.72 -1.27
CA GLY A 144 15.98 6.98 -0.38
C GLY A 144 16.03 5.47 -0.60
N LEU A 145 15.18 4.90 -1.48
CA LEU A 145 15.28 3.50 -1.92
C LEU A 145 16.20 3.34 -3.14
N SER A 146 16.91 2.21 -3.23
CA SER A 146 17.68 1.83 -4.42
C SER A 146 16.77 1.47 -5.60
N ASN A 147 17.36 1.30 -6.80
CA ASN A 147 16.66 0.71 -7.95
C ASN A 147 17.50 -0.45 -8.53
N PRO A 148 17.07 -1.71 -8.38
CA PRO A 148 15.87 -2.15 -7.67
C PRO A 148 15.97 -1.96 -6.15
N PHE A 149 14.81 -1.93 -5.47
CA PHE A 149 14.70 -2.11 -4.02
C PHE A 149 13.98 -3.43 -3.71
N TYR A 150 13.83 -3.78 -2.43
CA TYR A 150 13.27 -5.07 -2.01
C TYR A 150 12.13 -4.90 -1.03
N ALA A 151 11.06 -5.68 -1.19
CA ALA A 151 9.94 -5.69 -0.27
C ALA A 151 9.37 -7.09 -0.12
N ILE A 152 8.53 -7.29 0.90
CA ILE A 152 7.76 -8.52 1.04
C ILE A 152 6.63 -8.54 0.02
N ASP A 153 6.53 -9.64 -0.70
CA ASP A 153 5.45 -9.94 -1.62
C ASP A 153 4.74 -11.21 -1.15
N SER A 154 3.42 -11.20 -1.05
CA SER A 154 2.59 -12.33 -0.58
C SER A 154 1.21 -12.27 -1.23
N ARG A 155 1.08 -12.82 -2.44
CA ARG A 155 -0.15 -12.69 -3.25
C ARG A 155 -0.36 -13.83 -4.25
N ASP A 156 -1.64 -14.15 -4.45
CA ASP A 156 -2.10 -15.07 -5.50
C ASP A 156 -2.60 -14.35 -6.76
N TYR A 157 -2.88 -13.04 -6.64
CA TYR A 157 -3.36 -12.20 -7.74
C TYR A 157 -2.33 -11.14 -8.10
N GLN A 158 -2.41 -10.64 -9.33
CA GLN A 158 -1.49 -9.64 -9.86
C GLN A 158 -2.21 -8.65 -10.76
N VAL A 159 -1.69 -7.42 -10.79
CA VAL A 159 -2.18 -6.36 -11.67
C VAL A 159 -1.26 -6.33 -12.89
N VAL A 160 -1.85 -6.53 -14.06
CA VAL A 160 -1.14 -6.67 -15.35
C VAL A 160 -1.94 -5.95 -16.44
N GLN A 161 -1.46 -5.95 -17.69
CA GLN A 161 -2.18 -5.35 -18.83
C GLN A 161 -2.63 -3.90 -18.60
N PRO A 162 -1.69 -2.95 -18.39
CA PRO A 162 -2.03 -1.55 -18.18
C PRO A 162 -2.75 -0.96 -19.39
N LYS A 163 -3.90 -0.32 -19.15
CA LYS A 163 -4.63 0.46 -20.15
C LYS A 163 -4.04 1.87 -20.20
N LEU A 164 -2.92 2.02 -20.91
CA LEU A 164 -2.10 3.26 -20.92
C LEU A 164 -2.90 4.52 -21.31
N SER A 165 -3.91 4.39 -22.17
CA SER A 165 -4.82 5.49 -22.51
C SER A 165 -5.63 5.99 -21.29
N VAL A 166 -6.07 5.08 -20.42
CA VAL A 166 -6.78 5.40 -19.17
C VAL A 166 -5.83 6.02 -18.15
N PHE A 167 -4.59 5.50 -18.03
CA PHE A 167 -3.56 6.12 -17.19
C PHE A 167 -3.33 7.58 -17.58
N SER A 168 -3.09 7.83 -18.89
CA SER A 168 -2.87 9.19 -19.41
C SER A 168 -4.07 10.10 -19.15
N LYS A 169 -5.29 9.64 -19.47
CA LYS A 169 -6.53 10.40 -19.26
C LYS A 169 -6.75 10.80 -17.79
N ASN A 170 -6.37 9.92 -16.87
CA ASN A 170 -6.56 10.14 -15.43
C ASN A 170 -5.35 10.80 -14.74
N GLY A 171 -4.27 11.09 -15.48
CA GLY A 171 -3.02 11.61 -14.91
C GLY A 171 -2.29 10.61 -14.01
N ALA A 172 -2.66 9.33 -14.06
CA ALA A 172 -2.06 8.28 -13.25
C ALA A 172 -0.71 7.84 -13.84
N LYS A 173 0.22 7.41 -12.99
CA LYS A 173 1.56 6.95 -13.39
C LYS A 173 1.88 5.59 -12.79
N ILE A 174 2.41 4.69 -13.61
CA ILE A 174 3.04 3.46 -13.12
C ILE A 174 4.40 3.85 -12.54
N ILE A 175 4.60 3.61 -11.24
CA ILE A 175 5.81 4.04 -10.52
C ILE A 175 6.75 2.86 -10.21
N SER A 176 6.27 1.62 -10.22
CA SER A 176 7.16 0.46 -10.12
C SER A 176 6.59 -0.79 -10.79
N LEU A 177 7.50 -1.68 -11.16
CA LEU A 177 7.23 -2.93 -11.87
C LEU A 177 7.98 -4.09 -11.21
N GLU A 178 7.43 -5.30 -11.34
CA GLU A 178 8.05 -6.54 -10.85
C GLU A 178 9.40 -6.74 -11.55
N LYS A 179 10.35 -7.48 -10.97
CA LYS A 179 11.67 -7.70 -11.58
C LYS A 179 11.65 -8.06 -13.07
N ILE A 180 12.68 -7.61 -13.80
CA ILE A 180 12.91 -8.01 -15.19
C ILE A 180 13.14 -9.53 -15.23
N ARG A 181 12.50 -10.22 -16.18
CA ARG A 181 12.65 -11.66 -16.40
C ARG A 181 13.43 -11.88 -17.70
N THR A 182 14.65 -12.43 -17.61
CA THR A 182 15.54 -12.64 -18.77
C THR A 182 15.46 -14.05 -19.37
N HIS A 183 14.97 -15.04 -18.63
CA HIS A 183 15.01 -16.47 -19.03
C HIS A 183 13.65 -17.18 -19.06
N ARG A 184 12.55 -16.45 -18.81
CA ARG A 184 11.19 -17.01 -18.86
C ARG A 184 10.39 -16.19 -19.86
N GLY A 185 10.31 -16.66 -21.11
CA GLY A 185 9.32 -16.15 -22.05
C GLY A 185 7.91 -16.22 -21.44
N ASP A 186 7.10 -15.22 -21.78
CA ASP A 186 5.62 -15.23 -21.74
C ASP A 186 4.88 -14.89 -20.43
N TYR A 187 5.55 -14.43 -19.37
CA TYR A 187 4.81 -13.89 -18.23
C TYR A 187 4.95 -12.38 -18.12
N GLU A 188 3.82 -11.69 -18.29
CA GLU A 188 3.71 -10.25 -18.10
C GLU A 188 4.25 -9.82 -16.72
N ARG A 189 4.95 -8.68 -16.69
CA ARG A 189 5.43 -8.08 -15.45
C ARG A 189 4.25 -7.44 -14.74
N ALA A 190 4.09 -7.79 -13.47
CA ALA A 190 3.09 -7.14 -12.64
C ALA A 190 3.44 -5.68 -12.37
N ILE A 191 2.41 -4.84 -12.34
CA ILE A 191 2.49 -3.47 -11.84
C ILE A 191 2.63 -3.53 -10.32
N MET A 192 3.73 -3.00 -9.80
CA MET A 192 4.04 -3.06 -8.37
C MET A 192 3.67 -1.79 -7.63
N GLY A 193 3.46 -0.67 -8.33
CA GLY A 193 2.93 0.55 -7.72
C GLY A 193 2.41 1.54 -8.74
N VAL A 194 1.38 2.28 -8.33
CA VAL A 194 0.72 3.32 -9.13
C VAL A 194 0.52 4.56 -8.28
N ARG A 195 0.90 5.71 -8.83
CA ARG A 195 0.47 7.04 -8.39
C ARG A 195 -0.82 7.35 -9.14
N PHE A 196 -1.97 7.16 -8.49
CA PHE A 196 -3.29 7.34 -9.12
C PHE A 196 -3.60 8.83 -9.33
N SER A 197 -3.17 9.66 -8.40
CA SER A 197 -3.15 11.12 -8.47
C SER A 197 -2.02 11.63 -7.57
N GLU A 198 -1.81 12.94 -7.45
CA GLU A 198 -0.82 13.51 -6.53
C GLU A 198 -0.96 12.97 -5.09
N TYR A 199 -2.20 12.81 -4.62
CA TYR A 199 -2.53 12.46 -3.23
C TYR A 199 -2.97 11.01 -3.02
N ILE A 200 -3.14 10.23 -4.10
CA ILE A 200 -3.56 8.81 -4.03
C ILE A 200 -2.48 7.94 -4.66
N VAL A 201 -1.96 7.01 -3.87
CA VAL A 201 -0.89 6.12 -4.29
C VAL A 201 -1.09 4.73 -3.72
N GLY A 202 -0.57 3.71 -4.41
CA GLY A 202 -0.62 2.37 -3.88
C GLY A 202 0.44 1.44 -4.43
N THR A 203 0.59 0.33 -3.73
CA THR A 203 1.61 -0.68 -3.98
C THR A 203 1.02 -2.09 -3.92
N GLN A 204 1.50 -2.98 -4.78
CA GLN A 204 1.08 -4.39 -4.79
C GLN A 204 1.80 -5.23 -3.72
N PHE A 205 2.96 -4.76 -3.26
CA PHE A 205 3.76 -5.39 -2.23
C PHE A 205 3.41 -4.83 -0.84
N HIS A 206 4.09 -5.33 0.20
CA HIS A 206 3.86 -4.99 1.59
C HIS A 206 5.01 -4.12 2.14
N PRO A 207 4.98 -2.79 1.93
CA PRO A 207 6.00 -1.90 2.49
C PRO A 207 5.94 -1.81 4.01
N GLU A 208 4.81 -2.16 4.62
CA GLU A 208 4.62 -2.20 6.06
C GLU A 208 5.33 -3.38 6.72
N ALA A 209 5.77 -4.39 5.97
CA ALA A 209 6.29 -5.61 6.57
C ALA A 209 7.59 -5.32 7.36
N ASP A 210 7.61 -5.74 8.63
CA ASP A 210 8.80 -5.72 9.47
C ASP A 210 9.54 -7.06 9.36
N ALA A 211 10.86 -6.97 9.14
CA ALA A 211 11.70 -8.14 8.92
C ALA A 211 11.76 -9.06 10.15
N LEU A 212 11.91 -8.49 11.35
CA LEU A 212 12.04 -9.27 12.59
C LEU A 212 10.77 -10.05 12.90
N SER A 213 9.62 -9.41 12.71
CA SER A 213 8.31 -10.00 12.93
C SER A 213 8.00 -11.08 11.89
N PHE A 214 8.43 -10.87 10.64
CA PHE A 214 8.35 -11.89 9.62
C PHE A 214 9.20 -13.11 10.00
N ILE A 215 10.45 -12.92 10.44
CA ILE A 215 11.31 -13.99 10.93
C ILE A 215 10.68 -14.73 12.13
N ALA A 216 10.11 -13.99 13.10
CA ALA A 216 9.45 -14.58 14.26
C ALA A 216 8.27 -15.47 13.85
N ASN A 217 7.48 -15.02 12.87
CA ASN A 217 6.38 -15.81 12.30
C ASN A 217 6.86 -17.10 11.61
N LEU A 218 8.06 -17.09 11.01
CA LEU A 218 8.70 -18.27 10.40
C LEU A 218 9.28 -19.26 11.42
N LYS A 219 9.37 -18.91 12.71
CA LYS A 219 9.76 -19.86 13.76
C LYS A 219 8.65 -20.88 14.04
N ASN A 220 7.40 -20.58 13.68
CA ASN A 220 6.31 -21.54 13.74
C ASN A 220 6.57 -22.68 12.74
N LYS A 221 6.60 -23.92 13.26
CA LYS A 221 6.94 -25.13 12.49
C LYS A 221 6.03 -25.31 11.27
N ASP A 222 4.72 -25.17 11.44
CA ASP A 222 3.74 -25.43 10.38
C ASP A 222 3.88 -24.41 9.23
N LYS A 223 4.09 -23.13 9.58
CA LYS A 223 4.34 -22.07 8.59
C LYS A 223 5.65 -22.29 7.86
N ARG A 224 6.72 -22.64 8.58
CA ARG A 224 8.02 -22.95 7.99
C ARG A 224 7.93 -24.11 7.01
N ASP A 225 7.33 -25.22 7.44
CA ASP A 225 7.28 -26.45 6.67
C ASP A 225 6.40 -26.26 5.41
N THR A 226 5.33 -25.46 5.51
CA THR A 226 4.52 -25.03 4.36
C THR A 226 5.33 -24.23 3.34
N ILE A 227 6.13 -23.25 3.78
CA ILE A 227 6.96 -22.45 2.87
C ILE A 227 8.06 -23.29 2.23
N ILE A 228 8.68 -24.19 3.00
CA ILE A 228 9.69 -25.13 2.48
C ILE A 228 9.06 -26.05 1.43
N ALA A 229 7.85 -26.57 1.67
CA ALA A 229 7.13 -27.39 0.70
C ALA A 229 6.81 -26.60 -0.59
N LEU A 230 6.42 -25.33 -0.46
CA LEU A 230 6.06 -24.47 -1.60
C LEU A 230 7.26 -23.96 -2.41
N LYS A 231 8.39 -23.66 -1.76
CA LYS A 231 9.51 -22.91 -2.37
C LYS A 231 10.82 -23.69 -2.42
N GLY A 232 10.96 -24.74 -1.61
CA GLY A 232 12.20 -25.49 -1.42
C GLY A 232 13.12 -24.85 -0.37
N ARG A 233 13.94 -25.69 0.27
CA ARG A 233 14.84 -25.30 1.38
C ARG A 233 15.82 -24.19 1.01
N THR A 234 16.41 -24.24 -0.19
CA THR A 234 17.37 -23.23 -0.64
C THR A 234 16.75 -21.84 -0.73
N LYS A 235 15.56 -21.72 -1.32
CA LYS A 235 14.86 -20.42 -1.40
C LYS A 235 14.42 -19.92 -0.03
N PHE A 236 14.00 -20.82 0.85
CA PHE A 236 13.69 -20.47 2.23
C PHE A 236 14.90 -19.88 2.96
N ARG A 237 16.09 -20.49 2.84
CA ARG A 237 17.33 -19.97 3.42
C ARG A 237 17.70 -18.60 2.86
N ASN A 238 17.71 -18.45 1.54
CA ASN A 238 18.02 -17.17 0.90
C ASN A 238 17.04 -16.06 1.36
N MET A 239 15.76 -16.38 1.52
CA MET A 239 14.77 -15.45 2.05
C MET A 239 15.10 -14.99 3.48
N LEU A 240 15.62 -15.88 4.34
CA LEU A 240 16.06 -15.50 5.69
C LEU A 240 17.29 -14.58 5.65
N GLU A 241 18.24 -14.84 4.76
CA GLU A 241 19.39 -13.96 4.54
C GLU A 241 18.94 -12.58 4.05
N ASP A 242 17.98 -12.54 3.11
CA ASP A 242 17.41 -11.30 2.59
C ASP A 242 16.61 -10.49 3.64
N LEU A 243 16.01 -11.17 4.62
CA LEU A 243 15.30 -10.53 5.73
C LEU A 243 16.27 -9.85 6.71
N LEU A 244 17.49 -10.37 6.87
CA LEU A 244 18.50 -9.81 7.77
C LEU A 244 19.32 -8.69 7.12
N ASP A 245 19.20 -8.50 5.81
CA ASP A 245 19.86 -7.42 5.08
C ASP A 245 19.13 -6.08 5.30
N GLU A 246 19.77 -5.17 6.02
CA GLU A 246 19.24 -3.86 6.37
C GLU A 246 18.88 -3.02 5.13
N ASN A 247 19.50 -3.27 3.98
CA ASN A 247 19.23 -2.57 2.72
C ASN A 247 18.01 -3.10 1.96
N LYS A 248 17.34 -4.13 2.48
CA LYS A 248 16.18 -4.76 1.85
C LYS A 248 14.88 -4.41 2.56
N ILE A 249 14.34 -5.34 3.34
CA ILE A 249 13.01 -5.20 3.94
C ILE A 249 12.98 -4.08 4.96
N TYR A 250 14.01 -4.00 5.82
CA TYR A 250 14.15 -2.92 6.78
C TYR A 250 14.19 -1.55 6.09
N LYS A 251 15.02 -1.39 5.05
CA LYS A 251 15.09 -0.13 4.29
C LYS A 251 13.73 0.28 3.71
N THR A 252 12.97 -0.65 3.14
CA THR A 252 11.63 -0.34 2.61
C THR A 252 10.64 0.04 3.70
N ASN A 253 10.66 -0.66 4.83
CA ASN A 253 9.82 -0.37 6.01
C ASN A 253 10.07 1.04 6.56
N GLU A 254 11.34 1.41 6.69
CA GLU A 254 11.76 2.72 7.21
C GLU A 254 11.58 3.88 6.22
N THR A 255 11.25 3.57 4.96
CA THR A 255 11.20 4.59 3.90
C THR A 255 9.79 4.82 3.37
N LEU A 256 9.11 3.80 2.84
CA LEU A 256 7.95 4.06 1.97
C LEU A 256 6.73 4.63 2.71
N LEU A 257 6.24 3.90 3.70
CA LEU A 257 5.09 4.34 4.49
C LEU A 257 5.42 5.57 5.35
N PRO A 258 6.62 5.67 5.98
CA PRO A 258 7.07 6.90 6.62
C PRO A 258 7.16 8.11 5.70
N ASN A 259 7.64 7.97 4.45
CA ASN A 259 7.68 9.07 3.49
C ASN A 259 6.25 9.51 3.11
N PHE A 260 5.34 8.56 2.85
CA PHE A 260 3.94 8.88 2.62
C PHE A 260 3.34 9.71 3.77
N LEU A 261 3.52 9.25 5.01
CA LEU A 261 3.01 9.96 6.20
C LEU A 261 3.66 11.34 6.35
N ARG A 262 4.97 11.46 6.18
CA ARG A 262 5.68 12.74 6.28
C ARG A 262 5.19 13.74 5.24
N THR A 263 5.03 13.30 3.98
CA THR A 263 4.49 14.14 2.90
C THR A 263 3.08 14.60 3.23
N ALA A 264 2.19 13.69 3.63
CA ALA A 264 0.81 14.02 3.96
C ALA A 264 0.70 14.97 5.16
N ILE A 265 1.45 14.70 6.23
CA ILE A 265 1.48 15.54 7.44
C ILE A 265 1.97 16.95 7.11
N ASN A 266 3.07 17.07 6.36
CA ASN A 266 3.64 18.37 6.01
C ASN A 266 2.68 19.21 5.16
N ASP A 267 2.03 18.60 4.16
CA ASP A 267 1.02 19.26 3.33
C ASP A 267 -0.15 19.80 4.18
N LEU A 268 -0.69 18.96 5.07
CA LEU A 268 -1.81 19.33 5.94
C LEU A 268 -1.45 20.39 6.99
N LEU A 269 -0.24 20.34 7.56
CA LEU A 269 0.24 21.36 8.48
C LEU A 269 0.45 22.70 7.77
N HIS A 270 0.98 22.68 6.56
CA HIS A 270 1.13 23.88 5.73
C HIS A 270 -0.25 24.49 5.43
N TYR A 271 -1.22 23.69 4.98
CA TYR A 271 -2.59 24.14 4.76
C TYR A 271 -3.21 24.78 6.02
N LYS A 272 -3.15 24.09 7.18
CA LYS A 272 -3.67 24.62 8.45
C LYS A 272 -3.00 25.93 8.87
N LYS A 273 -1.70 26.11 8.58
CA LYS A 273 -0.98 27.36 8.87
C LYS A 273 -1.47 28.52 8.00
N VAL A 274 -1.66 28.27 6.70
CA VAL A 274 -2.15 29.27 5.73
C VAL A 274 -3.60 29.67 6.06
N GLU A 275 -4.49 28.73 6.34
CA GLU A 275 -5.88 29.02 6.72
C GLU A 275 -5.97 29.87 8.00
N LYS A 276 -5.13 29.59 9.01
CA LYS A 276 -5.08 30.40 10.24
C LYS A 276 -4.67 31.85 9.97
N LEU A 277 -3.69 32.06 9.09
CA LEU A 277 -3.26 33.41 8.70
C LEU A 277 -4.38 34.18 8.00
N HIS A 278 -5.14 33.51 7.12
CA HIS A 278 -6.29 34.13 6.46
C HIS A 278 -7.46 34.42 7.40
N ALA A 279 -7.71 33.58 8.41
CA ALA A 279 -8.78 33.80 9.39
C ALA A 279 -8.45 34.91 10.41
N SER A 280 -7.19 35.32 10.51
CA SER A 280 -6.73 36.39 11.41
C SER A 280 -6.67 37.79 10.75
N LEU A 281 -7.00 37.88 9.47
CA LEU A 281 -7.11 39.12 8.68
C LEU A 281 -8.58 39.49 8.50
#